data_AF-A0A5N6ZKC0-F1
#
_entry.id   AF-A0A5N6ZKC0-F1
#
_cell.length_a   1.000
_cell.length_b   1.000
_cell.length_c   1.000
_cell.angle_alpha   90.00
_cell.angle_beta   90.00
_cell.angle_gamma   90.00
#
_symmetry.space_group_name_H-M   'P 1'
#
loop_
_entity.id
_entity.type
_entity.pdbx_description
1 polymer ?
#
loop_
_entity_poly.entity_id
_entity_poly.type
_entity_poly.pdbx_seq_one_letter_code
_entity_poly.pdbx_strand_id
1 'polypeptide(L)'
;MNGSANPSESRSASSRCRKEGFADIARWIVLDPDNETFIYRKFDELAARYLLYLQAELLVLEKELNKLDKNNANSNDMDLRNTIRIWETLTQWYNTYDQEARVRMDMVVRLREKLKEYHAFAGA
;
A
#
# COMPACT_ATOMS: atom_id res chain seq x y z
N MET A 1 -68.11 -20.96 27.98
CA MET A 1 -67.09 -21.61 27.14
C MET A 1 -66.39 -20.48 26.37
N ASN A 2 -65.36 -19.88 26.98
CA ASN A 2 -63.93 -20.05 26.65
C ASN A 2 -63.64 -19.52 25.23
N GLY A 3 -62.85 -18.49 24.96
CA GLY A 3 -61.71 -17.89 25.67
C GLY A 3 -60.49 -17.94 24.73
N SER A 4 -59.91 -16.78 24.40
CA SER A 4 -58.55 -16.59 23.83
C SER A 4 -58.27 -17.18 22.42
N ALA A 5 -57.42 -16.66 21.53
CA ALA A 5 -56.44 -15.58 21.51
C ALA A 5 -56.14 -15.22 20.02
N ASN A 6 -55.82 -13.97 19.74
CA ASN A 6 -54.78 -13.61 18.76
C ASN A 6 -53.45 -13.54 19.54
N PRO A 7 -52.25 -13.41 18.94
CA PRO A 7 -51.74 -13.85 17.63
C PRO A 7 -50.33 -14.50 17.78
N SER A 8 -49.82 -15.29 16.83
CA SER A 8 -48.38 -15.62 16.83
C SER A 8 -47.79 -15.84 15.44
N GLU A 9 -46.87 -14.94 15.12
CA GLU A 9 -45.55 -15.25 14.54
C GLU A 9 -45.58 -15.82 13.10
N SER A 10 -45.41 -14.97 12.10
CA SER A 10 -44.03 -14.69 11.68
C SER A 10 -43.93 -13.32 11.02
N ARG A 11 -43.81 -12.27 11.85
CA ARG A 11 -42.98 -11.14 11.41
C ARG A 11 -41.58 -11.72 11.33
N SER A 12 -41.10 -12.00 10.12
CA SER A 12 -39.69 -12.18 9.88
C SER A 12 -39.03 -10.90 10.37
N ALA A 13 -38.55 -10.95 11.62
CA ALA A 13 -37.56 -10.03 12.07
C ALA A 13 -36.41 -10.25 11.10
N SER A 14 -36.33 -9.38 10.09
CA SER A 14 -35.08 -9.16 9.41
C SER A 14 -34.14 -8.78 10.53
N SER A 15 -33.34 -9.77 10.95
CA SER A 15 -32.19 -9.57 11.82
C SER A 15 -31.30 -8.63 11.03
N ARG A 16 -31.60 -7.32 11.11
CA ARG A 16 -30.68 -6.27 10.74
C ARG A 16 -29.50 -6.56 11.63
N CYS A 17 -28.48 -7.19 11.06
CA CYS A 17 -27.23 -7.48 11.72
C CYS A 17 -26.79 -6.17 12.38
N ARG A 18 -26.89 -6.11 13.71
CA ARG A 18 -26.56 -4.91 14.47
C ARG A 18 -25.07 -4.71 14.26
N LYS A 19 -24.72 -3.72 13.43
CA LYS A 19 -23.33 -3.26 13.31
C LYS A 19 -23.03 -2.48 14.58
N GLU A 20 -21.84 -2.66 15.13
CA GLU A 20 -21.35 -1.99 16.34
C GLU A 20 -20.05 -1.24 16.04
N GLY A 21 -19.69 -0.29 16.89
CA GLY A 21 -18.48 0.51 16.75
C GLY A 21 -18.43 1.30 15.43
N PHE A 22 -17.27 1.31 14.76
CA PHE A 22 -17.09 2.03 13.50
C PHE A 22 -18.06 1.59 12.39
N ALA A 23 -18.50 0.34 12.41
CA ALA A 23 -19.45 -0.17 11.43
C ALA A 23 -20.88 0.38 11.64
N ASP A 24 -21.24 0.73 12.87
CA ASP A 24 -22.50 1.41 13.19
C ASP A 24 -22.45 2.89 12.77
N ILE A 25 -21.34 3.55 13.11
CA ILE A 25 -21.10 4.96 12.80
C ILE A 25 -21.02 5.17 11.28
N ALA A 26 -20.29 4.31 10.54
CA ALA A 26 -20.23 4.38 9.08
C ALA A 26 -21.61 4.17 8.43
N ARG A 27 -22.44 3.28 8.99
CA ARG A 27 -23.82 3.10 8.53
C ARG A 27 -24.65 4.36 8.77
N TRP A 28 -24.49 4.99 9.93
CA TRP A 28 -25.19 6.22 10.26
C TRP A 28 -24.77 7.39 9.36
N ILE A 29 -23.47 7.50 9.04
CA ILE A 29 -22.93 8.51 8.12
C ILE A 29 -23.56 8.42 6.73
N VAL A 30 -23.69 7.22 6.16
CA VAL A 30 -24.24 7.00 4.81
C VAL A 30 -25.76 7.25 4.75
N LEU A 31 -26.45 7.33 5.90
CA LEU A 31 -27.90 7.51 5.96
C LEU A 31 -28.33 8.99 5.90
N ASP A 32 -27.41 9.95 5.98
CA ASP A 32 -27.69 11.36 5.70
C ASP A 32 -27.70 11.57 4.17
N PRO A 33 -28.87 11.78 3.57
CA PRO A 33 -29.04 11.80 2.12
C PRO A 33 -28.33 12.98 1.44
N ASP A 34 -28.07 14.05 2.19
CA ASP A 34 -27.61 15.31 1.61
C ASP A 34 -26.11 15.54 1.89
N ASN A 35 -25.47 14.71 2.75
CA ASN A 35 -24.07 14.85 3.19
C ASN A 35 -23.70 16.23 3.76
N GLU A 36 -24.67 17.13 3.97
CA GLU A 36 -24.43 18.53 4.31
C GLU A 36 -24.04 18.72 5.78
N THR A 37 -24.24 17.70 6.62
CA THR A 37 -24.04 17.80 8.07
C THR A 37 -22.68 17.31 8.57
N PHE A 38 -21.78 16.86 7.69
CA PHE A 38 -20.54 16.22 8.13
C PHE A 38 -19.27 17.04 7.89
N ILE A 39 -18.67 17.52 8.98
CA ILE A 39 -17.31 18.10 8.98
C ILE A 39 -16.32 16.98 9.35
N TYR A 40 -15.83 16.25 8.35
CA TYR A 40 -14.64 15.41 8.56
C TYR A 40 -13.39 16.28 8.53
N ARG A 41 -12.43 15.98 9.39
CA ARG A 41 -11.08 16.51 9.22
C ARG A 41 -10.53 15.98 7.90
N LYS A 42 -10.33 16.89 6.93
CA LYS A 42 -9.48 16.58 5.78
C LYS A 42 -8.05 16.41 6.29
N PHE A 43 -7.43 15.32 5.89
CA PHE A 43 -6.05 15.01 6.26
C PHE A 43 -5.06 15.57 5.23
N ASP A 44 -5.41 16.62 4.49
CA ASP A 44 -4.64 17.15 3.36
C ASP A 44 -3.19 17.47 3.75
N GLU A 45 -2.98 18.12 4.90
CA GLU A 45 -1.63 18.39 5.42
C GLU A 45 -0.86 17.09 5.74
N LEU A 46 -1.54 16.11 6.35
CA LEU A 46 -0.91 14.83 6.69
C LEU A 46 -0.60 14.01 5.43
N ALA A 47 -1.48 14.04 4.44
CA ALA A 47 -1.29 13.40 3.13
C ALA A 47 -0.13 14.05 2.37
N ALA A 48 -0.03 15.39 2.37
CA ALA A 48 1.10 16.10 1.78
C ALA A 48 2.42 15.74 2.47
N ARG A 49 2.44 15.68 3.81
CA ARG A 49 3.63 15.22 4.56
C ARG A 49 4.01 13.79 4.20
N TYR A 50 3.03 12.88 4.13
CA TYR A 50 3.27 11.50 3.73
C TYR A 50 3.89 11.42 2.32
N LEU A 51 3.35 12.19 1.36
CA LEU A 51 3.90 12.25 0.00
C LEU A 51 5.34 12.77 -0.03
N LEU A 52 5.65 13.82 0.74
CA LEU A 52 7.01 14.34 0.86
C LEU A 52 7.98 13.31 1.44
N TYR A 53 7.54 12.52 2.43
CA TYR A 53 8.35 11.43 2.98
C TYR A 53 8.59 10.32 1.95
N LEU A 54 7.56 9.93 1.18
CA LEU A 54 7.73 8.95 0.09
C LEU A 54 8.73 9.45 -0.96
N GLN A 55 8.64 10.72 -1.37
CA GLN A 55 9.57 11.32 -2.31
C GLN A 55 10.99 11.34 -1.77
N ALA A 56 11.17 11.71 -0.50
CA ALA A 56 12.48 11.67 0.15
C ALA A 56 13.06 10.25 0.20
N GLU A 57 12.25 9.24 0.52
CA GLU A 57 12.66 7.84 0.53
C GLU A 57 13.08 7.36 -0.88
N LEU A 58 12.31 7.73 -1.92
CA LEU A 58 12.64 7.43 -3.31
C LEU A 58 13.97 8.07 -3.74
N LEU A 59 14.22 9.34 -3.38
CA LEU A 59 15.48 10.02 -3.67
C LEU A 59 16.68 9.34 -3.00
N VAL A 60 16.51 8.81 -1.78
CA VAL A 60 17.55 8.05 -1.10
C VAL A 60 17.85 6.75 -1.86
N LEU A 61 16.82 6.01 -2.26
CA LEU A 61 16.98 4.77 -3.05
C LEU A 61 17.64 5.04 -4.40
N GLU A 62 17.23 6.09 -5.10
CA GLU A 62 17.84 6.53 -6.35
C GLU A 62 19.33 6.86 -6.17
N LYS A 63 19.67 7.59 -5.11
CA LYS A 63 21.07 7.94 -4.81
C LYS A 63 21.93 6.69 -4.57
N GLU A 64 21.43 5.72 -3.81
CA GLU A 64 22.17 4.48 -3.53
C GLU A 64 22.31 3.60 -4.79
N LEU A 65 21.26 3.46 -5.61
CA LEU A 65 21.36 2.76 -6.90
C LEU A 65 22.36 3.43 -7.83
N ASN A 66 22.32 4.76 -7.95
CA ASN A 66 23.29 5.53 -8.74
C ASN A 66 24.73 5.34 -8.24
N LYS A 67 24.92 5.15 -6.93
CA LYS A 67 26.25 4.86 -6.35
C LYS A 67 26.73 3.46 -6.74
N LEU A 68 25.88 2.45 -6.67
CA LEU A 68 26.20 1.10 -7.14
C LEU A 68 26.54 1.11 -8.64
N ASP A 69 25.77 1.83 -9.45
CA ASP A 69 26.01 1.90 -10.89
C ASP A 69 27.32 2.58 -11.24
N LYS A 70 27.68 3.65 -10.52
CA LYS A 70 29.01 4.30 -10.64
C LYS A 70 30.15 3.38 -10.23
N ASN A 71 30.01 2.67 -9.12
CA ASN A 71 31.03 1.73 -8.65
C ASN A 71 31.27 0.63 -9.70
N ASN A 72 30.21 0.11 -10.31
CA ASN A 72 30.30 -0.96 -11.28
C ASN A 72 30.79 -0.49 -12.64
N ALA A 73 30.45 0.74 -13.02
CA ALA A 73 31.01 1.38 -14.21
C ALA A 73 32.54 1.50 -14.11
N ASN A 74 33.06 1.74 -12.91
CA ASN A 74 34.49 1.86 -12.62
C ASN A 74 35.18 0.52 -12.31
N SER A 75 34.44 -0.59 -12.21
CA SER A 75 35.01 -1.92 -11.98
C SER A 75 35.65 -2.48 -13.25
N ASN A 76 36.80 -3.13 -13.10
CA ASN A 76 37.44 -3.91 -14.16
C ASN A 76 36.80 -5.30 -14.35
N ASP A 77 35.83 -5.67 -13.51
CA ASP A 77 35.11 -6.93 -13.61
C ASP A 77 34.05 -6.88 -14.71
N MET A 78 34.36 -7.49 -15.85
CA MET A 78 33.45 -7.55 -17.00
C MET A 78 32.26 -8.48 -16.78
N ASP A 79 32.41 -9.52 -15.94
CA ASP A 79 31.33 -10.45 -15.62
C ASP A 79 30.30 -9.79 -14.71
N LEU A 80 30.76 -9.00 -13.73
CA LEU A 80 29.90 -8.14 -12.92
C LEU A 80 29.14 -7.14 -13.78
N ARG A 81 29.82 -6.45 -14.71
CA ARG A 81 29.19 -5.48 -15.62
C ARG A 81 28.14 -6.10 -16.54
N ASN A 82 28.35 -7.33 -16.99
CA ASN A 82 27.39 -8.04 -17.82
C ASN A 82 26.19 -8.51 -16.99
N THR A 83 26.44 -9.04 -15.78
CA THR A 83 25.41 -9.54 -14.86
C THR A 83 24.38 -8.48 -14.50
N ILE A 84 24.82 -7.27 -14.16
CA ILE A 84 23.92 -6.21 -13.67
C ILE A 84 23.01 -5.64 -14.77
N ARG A 85 23.35 -5.87 -16.05
CA ARG A 85 22.57 -5.42 -17.21
C ARG A 85 21.46 -6.42 -17.58
N ILE A 86 21.61 -7.67 -17.16
CA ILE A 86 20.71 -8.77 -17.55
C ILE A 86 19.94 -9.20 -16.31
N TRP A 87 18.62 -8.95 -16.33
CA TRP A 87 17.75 -9.25 -15.20
C TRP A 87 17.78 -10.72 -14.76
N GLU A 88 17.85 -11.64 -15.73
CA GLU A 88 17.90 -13.08 -15.47
C GLU A 88 19.20 -13.47 -14.75
N THR A 89 20.34 -12.94 -15.20
CA THR A 89 21.65 -13.19 -14.58
C THR A 89 21.73 -12.57 -13.18
N LEU A 90 21.22 -11.35 -12.99
CA LEU A 90 21.11 -10.71 -11.67
C LEU A 90 20.28 -11.57 -10.70
N THR A 91 19.15 -12.11 -11.16
CA THR A 91 18.28 -12.97 -10.36
C THR A 91 18.96 -14.31 -10.04
N GLN A 92 19.73 -14.87 -10.96
CA GLN A 92 20.53 -16.06 -10.70
C GLN A 92 21.56 -15.79 -9.61
N TRP A 93 22.34 -14.72 -9.71
CA TRP A 93 23.41 -14.38 -8.76
C TRP A 93 22.90 -14.05 -7.36
N TYR A 94 21.71 -13.45 -7.26
CA TYR A 94 20.99 -13.29 -6.00
C TYR A 94 20.81 -14.63 -5.24
N ASN A 95 20.43 -15.68 -5.98
CA ASN A 95 20.21 -17.02 -5.44
C ASN A 95 21.53 -17.73 -5.11
N THR A 96 22.63 -17.37 -5.76
CA THR A 96 23.97 -17.95 -5.54
C THR A 96 24.76 -17.28 -4.41
N TYR A 97 24.13 -16.42 -3.59
CA TYR A 97 24.74 -15.69 -2.47
C TYR A 97 25.78 -14.63 -2.85
N ASP A 98 25.73 -14.09 -4.06
CA ASP A 98 26.51 -12.90 -4.37
C ASP A 98 25.98 -11.69 -3.58
N GLN A 99 26.84 -11.09 -2.75
CA GLN A 99 26.45 -10.04 -1.82
C GLN A 99 26.01 -8.77 -2.54
N GLU A 100 26.63 -8.45 -3.68
CA GLU A 100 26.30 -7.24 -4.43
C GLU A 100 24.96 -7.39 -5.17
N ALA A 101 24.72 -8.55 -5.78
CA ALA A 101 23.45 -8.89 -6.41
C ALA A 101 22.30 -8.86 -5.38
N ARG A 102 22.54 -9.31 -4.13
CA ARG A 102 21.57 -9.21 -3.03
C ARG A 102 21.22 -7.79 -2.66
N VAL A 103 22.24 -6.97 -2.38
CA VAL A 103 22.03 -5.55 -2.05
C VAL A 103 21.28 -4.83 -3.17
N ARG A 104 21.66 -5.06 -4.43
CA ARG A 104 20.99 -4.45 -5.59
C ARG A 104 19.54 -4.93 -5.71
N MET A 105 19.29 -6.23 -5.59
CA MET A 105 17.94 -6.79 -5.71
C MET A 105 17.01 -6.27 -4.62
N ASP A 106 17.47 -6.22 -3.37
CA ASP A 106 16.69 -5.70 -2.25
C ASP A 106 16.33 -4.22 -2.46
N MET A 107 17.26 -3.41 -2.97
CA MET A 107 17.00 -2.01 -3.35
C MET A 107 15.97 -1.91 -4.47
N VAL A 108 16.07 -2.74 -5.52
CA VAL A 108 15.13 -2.74 -6.64
C VAL A 108 13.72 -3.16 -6.19
N VAL A 109 13.59 -4.16 -5.31
CA VAL A 109 12.30 -4.58 -4.75
C VAL A 109 11.67 -3.43 -3.95
N ARG A 110 12.45 -2.81 -3.05
CA ARG A 110 11.97 -1.67 -2.25
C ARG A 110 11.59 -0.48 -3.12
N LEU A 111 12.36 -0.18 -4.17
CA LEU A 111 12.03 0.88 -5.13
C LEU A 111 10.69 0.59 -5.83
N ARG A 112 10.46 -0.64 -6.27
CA ARG A 112 9.19 -1.05 -6.92
C ARG A 112 8.00 -0.89 -5.99
N GLU A 113 8.15 -1.26 -4.73
CA GLU A 113 7.10 -1.07 -3.71
C GLU A 113 6.81 0.41 -3.47
N LYS A 114 7.85 1.22 -3.27
CA LYS A 114 7.70 2.66 -3.02
C LYS A 114 7.13 3.42 -4.20
N LEU A 115 7.49 3.05 -5.44
CA LEU A 115 6.88 3.63 -6.64
C LEU A 115 5.39 3.26 -6.75
N LYS A 116 4.99 2.04 -6.39
CA LYS A 116 3.57 1.67 -6.33
C LYS A 116 2.80 2.50 -5.31
N GLU A 117 3.35 2.65 -4.10
CA GLU A 117 2.78 3.51 -3.06
C GLU A 117 2.67 4.96 -3.55
N TYR A 118 3.74 5.49 -4.15
CA TYR A 118 3.75 6.85 -4.69
C TYR A 118 2.69 7.05 -5.77
N HIS A 119 2.58 6.16 -6.76
CA HIS A 119 1.58 6.27 -7.82
C HIS A 119 0.14 6.14 -7.31
N ALA A 120 -0.09 5.29 -6.31
CA ALA A 120 -1.41 5.16 -5.68
C ALA A 120 -1.84 6.45 -4.96
N PHE A 121 -0.91 7.21 -4.39
CA PHE A 121 -1.20 8.45 -3.67
C PHE A 121 -1.13 9.71 -4.53
N ALA A 122 -0.23 9.76 -5.52
CA ALA A 122 -0.07 10.92 -6.41
C ALA A 122 -1.04 10.90 -7.60
N GLY A 123 -1.63 9.74 -7.91
CA GLY A 123 -2.63 9.56 -8.97
C GLY A 123 -4.09 9.57 -8.49
N ALA A 124 -4.32 9.80 -7.19
CA ALA A 124 -5.65 9.98 -6.58
C ALA A 124 -5.96 11.47 -6.42
#